data_AF-A0A1X6ZGX5-F1
#
_entry.id   AF-A0A1X6ZGX5-F1
#
_cell.length_a   1.000
_cell.length_b   1.000
_cell.length_c   1.000
_cell.angle_alpha   90.00
_cell.angle_beta   90.00
_cell.angle_gamma   90.00
#
_symmetry.space_group_name_H-M   'P 1'
#
loop_
_entity.id
_entity.type
_entity.pdbx_description
1 polymer ?
#
loop_
_entity_poly.entity_id
_entity_poly.type
_entity_poly.pdbx_seq_one_letter_code
_entity_poly.pdbx_strand_id
1 'polypeptide(L)'
;MNNEILWQDKRCIVCLSEESLTVEHIIPKSIGGVLTCRFLCKACNSRFGSGFEATAKLAPELRIAALKHGSVLAELQNNLEVGATYEQSFGNIKRSVKVRKSGGLPTSSLDDNSLIVPQNEAEGILRSMLNKRGVTECDLGESIDRWKDGPINQIIELSAGIVVRKWQEHPAKPSFSESAISTLLSLKIAYEFAAIICGSAIYAKEEGLQNVRKILIEQDEEQAANIVQRYSADRAEAIHGIAFMGNKPSAQFQIRLFGHLAFVVTMPNFGIVTDETVYTLDLKNGDHFLTR
;
A
#
# COMPACT_ATOMS: atom_id res chain seq x y z
N MET A 1 17.61 14.58 6.32
CA MET A 1 16.95 15.87 6.02
C MET A 1 15.62 15.90 6.74
N ASN A 2 15.10 17.07 7.12
CA ASN A 2 13.78 17.13 7.73
C ASN A 2 12.73 17.08 6.61
N ASN A 3 11.98 15.99 6.52
CA ASN A 3 10.99 15.79 5.45
C ASN A 3 9.64 16.45 5.79
N GLU A 4 9.57 17.15 6.92
CA GLU A 4 8.38 17.83 7.42
C GLU A 4 8.32 19.29 6.94
N ILE A 5 7.25 19.62 6.22
CA ILE A 5 6.89 21.00 5.90
C ILE A 5 6.22 21.62 7.12
N LEU A 6 6.71 22.79 7.54
CA LEU A 6 6.14 23.54 8.66
C LEU A 6 4.79 24.15 8.26
N TRP A 7 3.72 23.70 8.93
CA TRP A 7 2.38 24.27 8.81
C TRP A 7 2.13 25.29 9.91
N GLN A 8 1.65 26.48 9.56
CA GLN A 8 1.48 27.60 10.51
C GLN A 8 0.02 27.76 11.01
N ASP A 9 -0.96 27.24 10.27
CA ASP A 9 -2.37 27.33 10.66
C ASP A 9 -2.71 26.21 11.65
N LYS A 10 -3.67 26.47 12.55
CA LYS A 10 -4.10 25.51 13.57
C LYS A 10 -5.31 24.66 13.14
N ARG A 11 -5.93 25.01 12.02
CA ARG A 11 -7.14 24.35 11.52
C ARG A 11 -6.80 23.15 10.65
N CYS A 12 -7.62 22.10 10.72
CA CYS A 12 -7.59 21.00 9.76
C CYS A 12 -7.96 21.51 8.37
N ILE A 13 -7.17 21.22 7.33
CA ILE A 13 -7.48 21.69 5.96
C ILE A 13 -8.75 21.05 5.40
N VAL A 14 -9.15 19.88 5.92
CA VAL A 14 -10.33 19.13 5.47
C VAL A 14 -11.60 19.58 6.21
N CYS A 15 -11.66 19.42 7.54
CA CYS A 15 -12.87 19.71 8.31
C CYS A 15 -12.91 21.09 8.98
N LEU A 16 -11.84 21.88 8.85
CA LEU A 16 -11.71 23.24 9.39
C LEU A 16 -11.69 23.34 10.92
N SER A 17 -11.71 22.23 11.67
CA SER A 17 -11.64 22.24 13.14
C SER A 17 -10.25 22.63 13.64
N GLU A 18 -10.18 23.31 14.79
CA GLU A 18 -8.93 23.72 15.47
C GLU A 18 -8.40 22.65 16.44
N GLU A 19 -8.60 21.38 16.12
CA GLU A 19 -8.04 20.28 16.90
C GLU A 19 -6.52 20.14 16.72
N SER A 20 -5.88 19.36 17.60
CA SER A 20 -4.46 19.03 17.45
C SER A 20 -4.20 18.35 16.10
N LEU A 21 -3.31 18.96 15.31
CA LEU A 21 -2.92 18.47 14.00
C LEU A 21 -1.92 17.31 14.13
N THR A 22 -2.05 16.34 13.24
CA THR A 22 -1.26 15.10 13.16
C THR A 22 -0.28 15.17 11.99
N VAL A 23 0.82 14.43 12.07
CA VAL A 23 1.78 14.30 10.96
C VAL A 23 1.14 13.42 9.90
N GLU A 24 0.99 13.96 8.70
CA GLU A 24 0.42 13.28 7.54
C GLU A 24 1.42 13.19 6.40
N HIS A 25 1.45 12.08 5.66
CA HIS A 25 2.28 11.96 4.46
C HIS A 25 1.47 12.35 3.23
N ILE A 26 1.98 13.26 2.40
CA ILE A 26 1.22 13.76 1.23
C ILE A 26 0.88 12.60 0.29
N ILE A 27 1.89 11.81 -0.06
CA ILE A 27 1.73 10.48 -0.64
C ILE A 27 1.81 9.49 0.52
N PRO A 28 0.86 8.52 0.66
CA PRO A 28 0.87 7.63 1.81
C PRO A 28 2.20 6.88 1.98
N LYS A 29 2.64 6.76 3.24
CA LYS A 29 3.83 5.97 3.59
C LYS A 29 3.73 4.52 3.13
N SER A 30 2.51 3.96 3.13
CA SER A 30 2.24 2.58 2.68
C SER A 30 2.60 2.31 1.22
N ILE A 31 2.71 3.36 0.40
CA ILE A 31 3.16 3.27 -0.99
C ILE A 31 4.51 3.97 -1.23
N GLY A 32 5.23 4.31 -0.16
CA GLY A 32 6.60 4.83 -0.23
C GLY A 32 6.73 6.35 -0.15
N GLY A 33 5.67 7.11 0.16
CA GLY A 33 5.80 8.55 0.33
C GLY A 33 6.57 8.95 1.60
N VAL A 34 7.29 10.08 1.53
CA VAL A 34 8.15 10.58 2.62
C VAL A 34 7.92 12.04 3.01
N LEU A 35 7.34 12.87 2.13
CA LEU A 35 7.01 14.26 2.43
C LEU A 35 5.86 14.30 3.42
N THR A 36 6.07 14.98 4.54
CA THR A 36 5.07 15.08 5.62
C THR A 36 4.70 16.51 5.95
N CYS A 37 3.50 16.71 6.51
CA CYS A 37 3.03 18.00 7.00
C CYS A 37 2.01 17.82 8.14
N ARG A 38 1.84 18.83 9.00
CA ARG A 38 0.86 18.81 10.10
C ARG A 38 -0.35 19.68 9.81
N PHE A 39 -1.24 19.22 8.94
CA PHE A 39 -2.44 20.00 8.54
C PHE A 39 -3.77 19.24 8.68
N LEU A 40 -3.76 17.98 9.15
CA LEU A 40 -4.97 17.18 9.38
C LEU A 40 -5.20 16.95 10.87
N CYS A 41 -6.44 17.11 11.34
CA CYS A 41 -6.81 16.60 12.67
C CYS A 41 -6.80 15.06 12.68
N LYS A 42 -6.75 14.48 13.88
CA LYS A 42 -6.72 13.02 14.07
C LYS A 42 -7.92 12.32 13.43
N ALA A 43 -9.11 12.92 13.47
CA ALA A 43 -10.32 12.33 12.92
C ALA A 43 -10.26 12.19 11.39
N CYS A 44 -9.90 13.25 10.66
CA CYS A 44 -9.74 13.22 9.21
C CYS A 44 -8.62 12.27 8.79
N ASN A 45 -7.45 12.36 9.42
CA ASN A 45 -6.33 11.48 9.13
C ASN A 45 -6.70 10.00 9.32
N SER A 46 -7.26 9.65 10.49
CA SER A 46 -7.68 8.27 10.77
C SER A 46 -8.71 7.77 9.76
N ARG A 47 -9.66 8.62 9.35
CA ARG A 47 -10.68 8.28 8.36
C ARG A 47 -10.09 7.97 6.98
N PHE A 48 -9.10 8.74 6.53
CA PHE A 48 -8.39 8.46 5.28
C PHE A 48 -7.60 7.15 5.38
N GLY A 49 -6.83 7.01 6.47
CA GLY A 49 -6.02 5.83 6.75
C GLY A 49 -6.82 4.52 6.85
N SER A 50 -8.02 4.54 7.44
CA SER A 50 -8.92 3.37 7.52
C SER A 50 -9.81 3.19 6.29
N GLY A 51 -9.92 4.22 5.44
CA GLY A 51 -10.74 4.24 4.23
C GLY A 51 -9.94 3.88 2.98
N PHE A 52 -9.89 4.80 2.01
CA PHE A 52 -9.28 4.56 0.71
C PHE A 52 -7.76 4.33 0.74
N GLU A 53 -7.04 4.79 1.78
CA GLU A 53 -5.59 4.55 1.86
C GLU A 53 -5.23 3.13 2.27
N ALA A 54 -6.05 2.50 3.13
CA ALA A 54 -5.84 1.12 3.57
C ALA A 54 -5.88 0.15 2.39
N THR A 55 -6.77 0.41 1.42
CA THR A 55 -6.95 -0.43 0.23
C THR A 55 -5.99 -0.04 -0.89
N ALA A 56 -5.54 1.21 -0.97
CA ALA A 56 -4.64 1.68 -2.02
C ALA A 56 -3.38 0.81 -2.17
N LYS A 57 -2.71 0.45 -1.07
CA LYS A 57 -1.48 -0.36 -1.14
C LYS A 57 -1.69 -1.75 -1.76
N LEU A 58 -2.92 -2.26 -1.74
CA LEU A 58 -3.29 -3.56 -2.30
C LEU A 58 -3.73 -3.46 -3.77
N ALA A 59 -3.88 -2.24 -4.30
CA ALA A 59 -4.34 -2.02 -5.66
C ALA A 59 -3.41 -2.73 -6.67
N PRO A 60 -3.96 -3.59 -7.57
CA PRO A 60 -3.18 -4.35 -8.53
C PRO A 60 -2.18 -3.51 -9.32
N GLU A 61 -2.59 -2.35 -9.79
CA GLU A 61 -1.77 -1.43 -10.57
C GLU A 61 -0.52 -0.93 -9.82
N LEU A 62 -0.62 -0.66 -8.52
CA LEU A 62 0.51 -0.20 -7.71
C LEU A 62 1.51 -1.32 -7.50
N ARG A 63 1.02 -2.53 -7.21
CA ARG A 63 1.84 -3.73 -7.08
C ARG A 63 2.55 -4.08 -8.39
N ILE A 64 1.82 -4.08 -9.50
CA ILE A 64 2.38 -4.30 -10.84
C ILE A 64 3.42 -3.23 -11.18
N ALA A 65 3.14 -1.95 -10.90
CA ALA A 65 4.10 -0.88 -11.14
C ALA A 65 5.36 -1.05 -10.29
N ALA A 66 5.23 -1.38 -9.00
CA ALA A 66 6.36 -1.65 -8.13
C ALA A 66 7.21 -2.83 -8.64
N LEU A 67 6.57 -3.93 -9.07
CA LEU A 67 7.25 -5.13 -9.60
C LEU A 67 8.14 -4.84 -10.82
N LYS A 68 7.76 -3.87 -11.67
CA LYS A 68 8.56 -3.47 -12.84
C LYS A 68 9.96 -2.94 -12.47
N HIS A 69 10.19 -2.58 -11.21
CA HIS A 69 11.49 -2.11 -10.72
C HIS A 69 12.40 -3.21 -10.17
N GLY A 70 11.96 -4.48 -10.16
CA GLY A 70 12.77 -5.61 -9.71
C GLY A 70 13.32 -5.41 -8.29
N SER A 71 14.56 -5.83 -8.04
CA SER A 71 15.18 -5.79 -6.71
C SER A 71 15.41 -4.38 -6.15
N VAL A 72 15.34 -3.34 -6.99
CA VAL A 72 15.61 -1.96 -6.58
C VAL A 72 14.62 -1.48 -5.52
N LEU A 73 13.36 -1.94 -5.58
CA LEU A 73 12.30 -1.57 -4.64
C LEU A 73 11.82 -2.77 -3.81
N ALA A 74 12.70 -3.75 -3.54
CA ALA A 74 12.30 -5.01 -2.90
C ALA A 74 11.58 -4.81 -1.55
N GLU A 75 12.04 -3.89 -0.70
CA GLU A 75 11.40 -3.62 0.59
C GLU A 75 9.98 -3.05 0.40
N LEU A 76 9.83 -2.05 -0.47
CA LEU A 76 8.53 -1.45 -0.77
C LEU A 76 7.58 -2.46 -1.41
N GLN A 77 8.08 -3.27 -2.35
CA GLN A 77 7.31 -4.37 -2.95
C GLN A 77 6.79 -5.32 -1.86
N ASN A 78 7.66 -5.80 -0.96
CA ASN A 78 7.25 -6.68 0.13
C ASN A 78 6.16 -6.04 1.01
N ASN A 79 6.24 -4.73 1.27
CA ASN A 79 5.24 -4.00 2.04
C ASN A 79 3.88 -3.90 1.31
N LEU A 80 3.88 -3.75 -0.01
CA LEU A 80 2.67 -3.73 -0.85
C LEU A 80 2.02 -5.12 -0.94
N GLU A 81 2.80 -6.19 -0.83
CA GLU A 81 2.29 -7.56 -0.82
C GLU A 81 1.59 -7.93 0.50
N VAL A 82 1.87 -7.25 1.62
CA VAL A 82 1.23 -7.56 2.91
C VAL A 82 -0.29 -7.35 2.87
N GLY A 83 -1.03 -8.45 3.02
CA GLY A 83 -2.49 -8.50 2.97
C GLY A 83 -3.05 -8.79 1.57
N ALA A 84 -2.19 -8.83 0.55
CA ALA A 84 -2.58 -9.16 -0.81
C ALA A 84 -2.94 -10.64 -0.95
N THR A 85 -3.77 -10.91 -1.93
CA THR A 85 -4.36 -12.21 -2.23
C THR A 85 -3.50 -12.93 -3.27
N TYR A 86 -3.24 -14.21 -2.98
CA TYR A 86 -2.46 -15.10 -3.81
C TYR A 86 -3.25 -16.37 -4.09
N GLU A 87 -3.20 -16.80 -5.35
CA GLU A 87 -3.71 -18.10 -5.77
C GLU A 87 -2.62 -19.14 -5.60
N GLN A 88 -2.95 -20.24 -4.95
CA GLN A 88 -2.06 -21.37 -4.71
C GLN A 88 -2.62 -22.60 -5.39
N SER A 89 -1.77 -23.36 -6.09
CA SER A 89 -2.18 -24.54 -6.85
C SER A 89 -1.37 -25.77 -6.44
N PHE A 90 -2.03 -26.74 -5.79
CA PHE A 90 -1.41 -27.96 -5.28
C PHE A 90 -2.06 -29.19 -5.90
N GLY A 91 -1.49 -29.67 -7.01
CA GLY A 91 -2.14 -30.70 -7.82
C GLY A 91 -3.48 -30.17 -8.35
N ASN A 92 -4.59 -30.82 -7.96
CA ASN A 92 -5.94 -30.42 -8.35
C ASN A 92 -6.58 -29.39 -7.41
N ILE A 93 -5.92 -29.04 -6.29
CA ILE A 93 -6.46 -28.13 -5.29
C ILE A 93 -6.02 -26.71 -5.62
N LYS A 94 -6.98 -25.80 -5.82
CA LYS A 94 -6.74 -24.36 -5.94
C LYS A 94 -7.33 -23.65 -4.75
N ARG A 95 -6.60 -22.67 -4.20
CA ARG A 95 -7.12 -21.85 -3.11
C ARG A 95 -6.57 -20.44 -3.15
N SER A 96 -7.30 -19.55 -2.52
CA SER A 96 -6.94 -18.15 -2.35
C SER A 96 -6.53 -17.90 -0.90
N VAL A 97 -5.36 -17.31 -0.69
CA VAL A 97 -4.86 -16.95 0.64
C VAL A 97 -4.34 -15.52 0.66
N LYS A 98 -4.31 -14.91 1.84
CA LYS A 98 -3.71 -13.57 2.02
C LYS A 98 -2.33 -13.65 2.62
N VAL A 99 -1.39 -12.84 2.11
CA VAL A 99 -0.04 -12.69 2.67
C VAL A 99 -0.15 -12.10 4.09
N ARG A 100 0.58 -12.71 5.05
CA ARG A 100 0.59 -12.27 6.44
C ARG A 100 1.40 -10.99 6.61
N LYS A 101 1.25 -10.35 7.78
CA LYS A 101 2.10 -9.20 8.17
C LYS A 101 3.59 -9.51 8.19
N SER A 102 3.97 -10.78 8.35
CA SER A 102 5.36 -11.25 8.26
C SER A 102 5.89 -11.36 6.82
N GLY A 103 5.08 -11.09 5.80
CA GLY A 103 5.42 -11.26 4.38
C GLY A 103 5.27 -12.69 3.85
N GLY A 104 5.04 -13.67 4.73
CA GLY A 104 4.84 -15.08 4.36
C GLY A 104 3.38 -15.44 4.09
N LEU A 105 3.16 -16.43 3.21
CA LEU A 105 1.87 -17.07 3.04
C LEU A 105 1.50 -17.89 4.30
N PRO A 106 0.22 -18.00 4.69
CA PRO A 106 -0.17 -18.74 5.88
C PRO A 106 -0.05 -20.25 5.67
N THR A 107 0.14 -20.96 6.78
CA THR A 107 -0.05 -22.42 6.83
C THR A 107 -1.48 -22.77 6.51
N SER A 108 -1.69 -23.89 5.85
CA SER A 108 -3.04 -24.34 5.50
C SER A 108 -3.08 -25.83 5.26
N SER A 109 -4.20 -26.45 5.61
CA SER A 109 -4.47 -27.87 5.37
C SER A 109 -4.97 -28.12 3.95
N LEU A 110 -4.72 -29.33 3.43
CA LEU A 110 -5.29 -29.89 2.21
C LEU A 110 -6.43 -30.86 2.55
N ASP A 111 -7.19 -31.27 1.54
CA ASP A 111 -8.33 -32.21 1.69
C ASP A 111 -7.91 -33.59 2.23
N ASP A 112 -6.65 -33.97 2.00
CA ASP A 112 -6.03 -35.19 2.55
C ASP A 112 -5.52 -35.01 3.99
N ASN A 113 -5.88 -33.91 4.67
CA ASN A 113 -5.39 -33.47 5.97
C ASN A 113 -3.88 -33.16 6.04
N SER A 114 -3.15 -33.20 4.92
CA SER A 114 -1.75 -32.81 4.90
C SER A 114 -1.61 -31.29 5.03
N LEU A 115 -0.50 -30.86 5.63
CA LEU A 115 -0.21 -29.44 5.83
C LEU A 115 0.73 -28.88 4.78
N ILE A 116 0.45 -27.66 4.36
CA ILE A 116 1.35 -26.80 3.60
C ILE A 116 1.91 -25.76 4.56
N VAL A 117 3.22 -25.77 4.71
CA VAL A 117 3.93 -24.88 5.62
C VAL A 117 5.07 -24.18 4.86
N PRO A 118 5.26 -22.86 5.03
CA PRO A 118 6.44 -22.17 4.50
C PRO A 118 7.72 -22.79 5.06
N GLN A 119 8.69 -23.10 4.19
CA GLN A 119 9.90 -23.84 4.58
C GLN A 119 10.69 -23.18 5.72
N ASN A 120 10.78 -21.86 5.70
CA ASN A 120 11.48 -21.06 6.72
C ASN A 120 10.79 -21.07 8.09
N GLU A 121 9.49 -21.37 8.15
CA GLU A 121 8.70 -21.45 9.38
C GLU A 121 8.35 -22.90 9.77
N ALA A 122 8.61 -23.85 8.89
CA ALA A 122 8.12 -25.22 9.00
C ALA A 122 8.60 -25.91 10.27
N GLU A 123 9.89 -25.82 10.61
CA GLU A 123 10.40 -26.45 11.84
C GLU A 123 9.66 -25.95 13.09
N GLY A 124 9.53 -24.63 13.27
CA GLY A 124 8.86 -24.05 14.44
C GLY A 124 7.38 -24.46 14.54
N ILE A 125 6.68 -24.49 13.40
CA ILE A 125 5.27 -24.88 13.34
C ILE A 125 5.11 -26.37 13.65
N LEU A 126 5.93 -27.23 13.05
CA LEU A 126 5.88 -28.68 13.27
C LEU A 126 6.22 -29.04 14.71
N ARG A 127 7.25 -28.43 15.30
CA ARG A 127 7.57 -28.59 16.74
C ARG A 127 6.38 -28.20 17.62
N SER A 128 5.76 -27.04 17.35
CA SER A 128 4.58 -26.62 18.12
C SER A 128 3.42 -27.60 17.99
N MET A 129 3.22 -28.20 16.82
CA MET A 129 2.13 -29.16 16.61
C MET A 129 2.39 -30.51 17.30
N LEU A 130 3.62 -31.03 17.20
CA LEU A 130 4.05 -32.26 17.85
C LEU A 130 3.98 -32.13 19.38
N ASN A 131 4.49 -31.02 19.94
CA ASN A 131 4.41 -30.75 21.38
C ASN A 131 2.97 -30.69 21.90
N LYS A 132 2.05 -30.06 21.14
CA LYS A 132 0.62 -30.03 21.49
C LYS A 132 -0.03 -31.42 21.50
N ARG A 133 0.55 -32.40 20.81
CA ARG A 133 0.10 -33.80 20.80
C ARG A 133 0.84 -34.68 21.82
N GLY A 134 1.68 -34.09 22.69
CA GLY A 134 2.40 -34.81 23.73
C GLY A 134 3.56 -35.67 23.22
N VAL A 135 4.10 -35.36 22.05
CA VAL A 135 5.29 -36.05 21.50
C VAL A 135 6.51 -35.73 22.36
N THR A 136 7.36 -36.72 22.63
CA THR A 136 8.57 -36.54 23.44
C THR A 136 9.63 -35.73 22.69
N GLU A 137 10.57 -35.10 23.39
CA GLU A 137 11.66 -34.34 22.74
C GLU A 137 12.51 -35.22 21.81
N CYS A 138 12.69 -36.51 22.14
CA CYS A 138 13.39 -37.47 21.29
C CYS A 138 12.63 -37.70 19.97
N ASP A 139 11.34 -38.07 20.05
CA ASP A 139 10.48 -38.32 18.89
C ASP A 139 10.26 -37.06 18.04
N LEU A 140 10.30 -35.89 18.68
CA LEU A 140 10.20 -34.59 18.03
C LEU A 140 11.44 -34.32 17.19
N GLY A 141 12.65 -34.57 17.73
CA GLY A 141 13.91 -34.48 16.97
C GLY A 141 13.86 -35.37 15.72
N GLU A 142 13.50 -36.64 15.90
CA GLU A 142 13.38 -37.60 14.79
C GLU A 142 12.35 -37.17 13.74
N SER A 143 11.20 -36.62 14.16
CA SER A 143 10.18 -36.12 13.24
C SER A 143 10.67 -34.92 12.42
N ILE A 144 11.40 -34.00 13.06
CA ILE A 144 11.96 -32.83 12.37
C ILE A 144 13.05 -33.25 11.38
N ASP A 145 13.94 -34.16 11.76
CA ASP A 145 14.98 -34.67 10.86
C ASP A 145 14.36 -35.44 9.68
N ARG A 146 13.34 -36.27 9.94
CA ARG A 146 12.59 -36.95 8.88
C ARG A 146 11.95 -35.97 7.89
N TRP A 147 11.43 -34.84 8.35
CA TRP A 147 10.92 -33.78 7.47
C TRP A 147 12.06 -33.09 6.68
N LYS A 148 13.18 -32.78 7.35
CA LYS A 148 14.36 -32.13 6.73
C LYS A 148 15.00 -32.99 5.66
N ASP A 149 15.08 -34.29 5.88
CA ASP A 149 15.68 -35.26 4.95
C ASP A 149 14.67 -35.82 3.94
N GLY A 150 13.37 -35.68 4.23
CA GLY A 150 12.31 -36.20 3.39
C GLY A 150 12.32 -35.58 1.99
N PRO A 151 11.94 -36.37 0.96
CA PRO A 151 11.92 -35.92 -0.42
C PRO A 151 10.88 -34.82 -0.65
N ILE A 152 11.23 -33.91 -1.56
CA ILE A 152 10.34 -32.86 -2.06
C ILE A 152 9.13 -33.50 -2.76
N ASN A 153 7.97 -32.88 -2.62
CA ASN A 153 6.66 -33.25 -3.17
C ASN A 153 6.12 -34.61 -2.72
N GLN A 154 6.68 -35.20 -1.68
CA GLN A 154 6.16 -36.43 -1.08
C GLN A 154 5.48 -36.16 0.26
N ILE A 155 4.54 -37.04 0.58
CA ILE A 155 3.91 -37.10 1.89
C ILE A 155 4.90 -37.73 2.86
N ILE A 156 5.15 -37.05 3.96
CA ILE A 156 6.02 -37.47 5.06
C ILE A 156 5.13 -37.64 6.29
N GLU A 157 5.10 -38.86 6.82
CA GLU A 157 4.40 -39.16 8.06
C GLU A 157 5.34 -38.92 9.26
N LEU A 158 4.89 -38.02 10.14
CA LEU A 158 5.56 -37.64 11.38
C LEU A 158 4.85 -38.30 12.57
N SER A 159 5.45 -38.19 13.76
CA SER A 159 4.86 -38.71 14.98
C SER A 159 3.47 -38.14 15.29
N ALA A 160 2.69 -38.91 16.07
CA ALA A 160 1.33 -38.57 16.48
C ALA A 160 0.34 -38.33 15.33
N GLY A 161 0.53 -39.01 14.18
CA GLY A 161 -0.38 -38.94 13.03
C GLY A 161 -0.39 -37.56 12.36
N ILE A 162 0.73 -36.83 12.41
CA ILE A 162 0.90 -35.60 11.65
C ILE A 162 1.44 -35.97 10.28
N VAL A 163 0.72 -35.58 9.23
CA VAL A 163 1.10 -35.85 7.84
C VAL A 163 1.43 -34.53 7.18
N VAL A 164 2.62 -34.41 6.60
CA VAL A 164 3.08 -33.17 5.95
C VAL A 164 3.53 -33.46 4.54
N ARG A 165 3.29 -32.52 3.62
CA ARG A 165 3.87 -32.61 2.28
C ARG A 165 4.92 -31.53 2.14
N LYS A 166 6.16 -31.93 1.85
CA LYS A 166 7.27 -30.99 1.67
C LYS A 166 7.20 -30.40 0.27
N TRP A 167 7.22 -29.09 0.13
CA TRP A 167 7.20 -28.40 -1.16
C TRP A 167 8.50 -27.64 -1.36
N GLN A 168 9.09 -27.71 -2.55
CA GLN A 168 10.33 -26.98 -2.89
C GLN A 168 10.06 -25.53 -3.27
N GLU A 169 9.04 -25.31 -4.08
CA GLU A 169 8.53 -24.00 -4.42
C GLU A 169 7.06 -23.99 -4.07
N HIS A 170 6.64 -23.00 -3.31
CA HIS A 170 5.22 -22.82 -3.04
C HIS A 170 4.60 -22.20 -4.31
N PRO A 171 3.83 -22.95 -5.14
CA PRO A 171 3.31 -22.44 -6.41
C PRO A 171 2.20 -21.44 -6.13
N ALA A 172 2.58 -20.22 -5.80
CA ALA A 172 1.71 -19.12 -5.47
C ALA A 172 1.92 -17.99 -6.48
N LYS A 173 0.83 -17.46 -7.01
CA LYS A 173 0.86 -16.29 -7.89
C LYS A 173 -0.05 -15.22 -7.31
N PRO A 174 0.33 -13.93 -7.39
CA PRO A 174 -0.59 -12.85 -7.07
C PRO A 174 -1.91 -13.02 -7.85
N SER A 175 -3.06 -12.90 -7.17
CA SER A 175 -4.36 -12.96 -7.86
C SER A 175 -4.68 -11.64 -8.55
N PHE A 176 -4.15 -10.52 -8.03
CA PHE A 176 -4.50 -9.16 -8.45
C PHE A 176 -6.02 -8.91 -8.49
N SER A 177 -6.75 -9.57 -7.59
CA SER A 177 -8.21 -9.52 -7.52
C SER A 177 -8.74 -8.40 -6.63
N GLU A 178 -7.86 -7.61 -6.02
CA GLU A 178 -8.23 -6.46 -5.22
C GLU A 178 -8.79 -5.32 -6.06
N SER A 179 -9.49 -4.39 -5.40
CA SER A 179 -10.02 -3.19 -6.04
C SER A 179 -8.89 -2.34 -6.64
N ALA A 180 -9.20 -1.68 -7.75
CA ALA A 180 -8.34 -0.67 -8.33
C ALA A 180 -8.05 0.46 -7.33
N ILE A 181 -7.00 1.24 -7.62
CA ILE A 181 -6.65 2.43 -6.85
C ILE A 181 -7.82 3.42 -6.84
N SER A 182 -8.23 3.84 -5.66
CA SER A 182 -9.29 4.83 -5.49
C SER A 182 -8.83 6.20 -6.02
N THR A 183 -9.71 6.88 -6.74
CA THR A 183 -9.53 8.25 -7.21
C THR A 183 -9.46 9.26 -6.05
N LEU A 184 -10.07 8.94 -4.90
CA LEU A 184 -9.95 9.74 -3.67
C LEU A 184 -8.49 9.85 -3.21
N LEU A 185 -7.66 8.83 -3.43
CA LEU A 185 -6.24 8.92 -3.10
C LEU A 185 -5.55 10.02 -3.89
N SER A 186 -5.75 10.04 -5.21
CA SER A 186 -5.15 11.05 -6.09
C SER A 186 -5.69 12.44 -5.78
N LEU A 187 -6.99 12.56 -5.49
CA LEU A 187 -7.61 13.80 -5.05
C LEU A 187 -7.01 14.30 -3.72
N LYS A 188 -6.84 13.41 -2.73
CA LYS A 188 -6.22 13.70 -1.43
C LYS A 188 -4.79 14.22 -1.61
N ILE A 189 -3.96 13.50 -2.39
CA ILE A 189 -2.58 13.90 -2.69
C ILE A 189 -2.56 15.31 -3.32
N ALA A 190 -3.42 15.58 -4.31
CA ALA A 190 -3.50 16.90 -4.95
C ALA A 190 -3.95 17.99 -3.97
N TYR A 191 -4.99 17.74 -3.17
CA TYR A 191 -5.53 18.70 -2.22
C TYR A 191 -4.53 19.08 -1.13
N GLU A 192 -3.82 18.10 -0.61
CA GLU A 192 -2.77 18.30 0.38
C GLU A 192 -1.56 19.05 -0.18
N PHE A 193 -1.17 18.73 -1.42
CA PHE A 193 -0.11 19.47 -2.09
C PHE A 193 -0.52 20.91 -2.41
N ALA A 194 -1.78 21.14 -2.81
CA ALA A 194 -2.33 22.48 -2.97
C ALA A 194 -2.25 23.28 -1.68
N ALA A 195 -2.56 22.66 -0.52
CA ALA A 195 -2.43 23.30 0.79
C ALA A 195 -0.98 23.76 1.06
N ILE A 196 0.02 22.92 0.76
CA ILE A 196 1.45 23.28 0.90
C ILE A 196 1.81 24.50 0.05
N ILE A 197 1.27 24.59 -1.17
CA ILE A 197 1.58 25.65 -2.11
C ILE A 197 0.90 26.97 -1.72
N CYS A 198 -0.41 26.93 -1.46
CA CYS A 198 -1.21 28.15 -1.23
C CYS A 198 -1.31 28.57 0.24
N GLY A 199 -0.84 27.74 1.17
CA GLY A 199 -0.84 28.04 2.61
C GLY A 199 -2.26 28.29 3.13
N SER A 200 -2.45 29.41 3.86
CA SER A 200 -3.75 29.75 4.45
C SER A 200 -4.85 30.04 3.43
N ALA A 201 -4.50 30.29 2.16
CA ALA A 201 -5.51 30.46 1.11
C ALA A 201 -6.32 29.18 0.86
N ILE A 202 -5.81 28.01 1.27
CA ILE A 202 -6.57 26.76 1.18
C ILE A 202 -7.89 26.83 1.93
N TYR A 203 -8.01 27.66 2.99
CA TYR A 203 -9.21 27.81 3.82
C TYR A 203 -10.28 28.72 3.24
N ALA A 204 -10.06 29.26 2.05
CA ALA A 204 -11.00 30.15 1.44
C ALA A 204 -12.32 29.41 1.09
N LYS A 205 -13.39 30.21 0.96
CA LYS A 205 -14.79 29.75 0.91
C LYS A 205 -15.30 29.57 -0.53
N GLU A 206 -14.39 29.45 -1.49
CA GLU A 206 -14.72 29.16 -2.87
C GLU A 206 -15.41 27.78 -2.94
N GLU A 207 -16.48 27.72 -3.74
CA GLU A 207 -17.30 26.53 -3.94
C GLU A 207 -16.44 25.32 -4.33
N GLY A 208 -15.41 25.53 -5.16
CA GLY A 208 -14.46 24.51 -5.58
C GLY A 208 -13.77 23.78 -4.43
N LEU A 209 -13.17 24.54 -3.51
CA LEU A 209 -12.46 23.99 -2.36
C LEU A 209 -13.43 23.34 -1.36
N GLN A 210 -14.60 23.94 -1.17
CA GLN A 210 -15.64 23.36 -0.32
C GLN A 210 -16.13 22.01 -0.88
N ASN A 211 -16.30 21.91 -2.20
CA ASN A 211 -16.70 20.67 -2.85
C ASN A 211 -15.62 19.59 -2.71
N VAL A 212 -14.34 19.92 -2.94
CA VAL A 212 -13.24 18.95 -2.73
C VAL A 212 -13.20 18.44 -1.29
N ARG A 213 -13.35 19.33 -0.29
CA ARG A 213 -13.46 18.91 1.11
C ARG A 213 -14.63 17.97 1.33
N LYS A 214 -15.80 18.31 0.78
CA LYS A 214 -17.01 17.49 0.91
C LYS A 214 -16.77 16.10 0.34
N ILE A 215 -16.20 15.99 -0.86
CA ILE A 215 -15.84 14.70 -1.48
C ILE A 215 -14.93 13.88 -0.57
N LEU A 216 -13.86 14.49 -0.04
CA LEU A 216 -12.92 13.80 0.85
C LEU A 216 -13.55 13.42 2.19
N ILE A 217 -14.38 14.29 2.76
CA ILE A 217 -15.13 14.01 3.99
C ILE A 217 -16.10 12.88 3.73
N GLU A 218 -16.89 12.89 2.67
CA GLU A 218 -17.91 11.87 2.40
C GLU A 218 -17.31 10.57 1.85
N GLN A 219 -16.05 10.61 1.38
CA GLN A 219 -15.41 9.53 0.61
C GLN A 219 -16.22 9.17 -0.63
N ASP A 220 -16.70 10.20 -1.35
CA ASP A 220 -17.50 10.05 -2.56
C ASP A 220 -16.62 9.75 -3.78
N GLU A 221 -16.48 8.45 -4.07
CA GLU A 221 -15.65 7.95 -5.19
C GLU A 221 -16.18 8.40 -6.56
N GLU A 222 -17.50 8.54 -6.73
CA GLU A 222 -18.10 8.94 -7.99
C GLU A 222 -17.79 10.41 -8.30
N GLN A 223 -17.96 11.29 -7.31
CA GLN A 223 -17.59 12.69 -7.47
C GLN A 223 -16.08 12.89 -7.62
N ALA A 224 -15.26 12.09 -6.93
CA ALA A 224 -13.81 12.12 -7.12
C ALA A 224 -13.43 11.71 -8.55
N ALA A 225 -14.04 10.65 -9.11
CA ALA A 225 -13.79 10.22 -10.47
C ALA A 225 -14.14 11.27 -11.53
N ASN A 226 -15.11 12.16 -11.26
CA ASN A 226 -15.47 13.26 -12.16
C ASN A 226 -14.37 14.34 -12.28
N ILE A 227 -13.46 14.43 -11.31
CA ILE A 227 -12.39 15.45 -11.29
C ILE A 227 -10.98 14.85 -11.36
N VAL A 228 -10.86 13.53 -11.43
CA VAL A 228 -9.60 12.78 -11.52
C VAL A 228 -9.56 11.99 -12.82
N GLN A 229 -8.62 12.33 -13.70
CA GLN A 229 -8.34 11.59 -14.93
C GLN A 229 -7.13 10.69 -14.73
N ARG A 230 -7.23 9.44 -15.20
CA ARG A 230 -6.17 8.43 -15.07
C ARG A 230 -5.46 8.21 -16.41
N TYR A 231 -4.13 8.11 -16.33
CA TYR A 231 -3.23 7.86 -17.44
C TYR A 231 -2.19 6.80 -17.04
N SER A 232 -1.44 6.32 -18.02
CA SER A 232 -0.30 5.45 -17.81
C SER A 232 0.83 5.84 -18.76
N ALA A 233 2.05 5.89 -18.26
CA ALA A 233 3.24 6.11 -19.07
C ALA A 233 3.79 4.78 -19.58
N ASP A 234 4.42 4.76 -20.76
CA ASP A 234 4.99 3.53 -21.31
C ASP A 234 6.17 2.99 -20.48
N ARG A 235 6.90 3.90 -19.82
CA ARG A 235 8.06 3.58 -18.98
C ARG A 235 7.73 3.75 -17.51
N ALA A 236 8.20 2.81 -16.70
CA ALA A 236 8.19 2.92 -15.25
C ALA A 236 9.53 3.49 -14.79
N GLU A 237 9.48 4.50 -13.93
CA GLU A 237 10.65 5.09 -13.28
C GLU A 237 10.46 4.96 -11.77
N ALA A 238 11.52 4.68 -11.01
CA ALA A 238 11.40 4.47 -9.57
C ALA A 238 11.24 5.81 -8.83
N ILE A 239 10.23 6.59 -9.19
CA ILE A 239 9.94 7.92 -8.66
C ILE A 239 8.45 8.04 -8.30
N HIS A 240 8.17 8.86 -7.30
CA HIS A 240 6.87 9.50 -7.14
C HIS A 240 7.00 10.99 -7.45
N GLY A 241 5.96 11.59 -8.02
CA GLY A 241 5.96 13.01 -8.34
C GLY A 241 4.60 13.66 -8.15
N ILE A 242 4.59 14.93 -7.79
CA ILE A 242 3.40 15.79 -7.78
C ILE A 242 3.78 17.11 -8.44
N ALA A 243 3.02 17.55 -9.44
CA ALA A 243 3.28 18.81 -10.13
C ALA A 243 2.01 19.65 -10.19
N PHE A 244 2.08 20.91 -9.77
CA PHE A 244 1.07 21.90 -10.11
C PHE A 244 1.30 22.37 -11.55
N MET A 245 0.33 22.11 -12.43
CA MET A 245 0.41 22.35 -13.88
C MET A 245 -0.11 23.73 -14.32
N GLY A 246 -0.35 24.62 -13.36
CA GLY A 246 -0.99 25.91 -13.57
C GLY A 246 -2.52 25.85 -13.58
N ASN A 247 -3.13 26.94 -14.06
CA ASN A 247 -4.58 27.14 -14.09
C ASN A 247 -5.10 27.00 -15.53
N LYS A 248 -5.76 25.89 -15.89
CA LYS A 248 -6.20 25.58 -17.27
C LYS A 248 -7.57 24.87 -17.36
N PRO A 249 -8.74 25.56 -17.27
CA PRO A 249 -8.96 26.93 -16.80
C PRO A 249 -8.94 27.04 -15.26
N SER A 250 -8.85 25.92 -14.55
CA SER A 250 -8.75 25.83 -13.09
C SER A 250 -7.44 25.16 -12.68
N ALA A 251 -7.11 25.19 -11.39
CA ALA A 251 -5.90 24.58 -10.87
C ALA A 251 -5.84 23.07 -11.22
N GLN A 252 -4.72 22.65 -11.83
CA GLN A 252 -4.49 21.27 -12.21
C GLN A 252 -3.24 20.69 -11.54
N PHE A 253 -3.33 19.43 -11.13
CA PHE A 253 -2.24 18.71 -10.49
C PHE A 253 -2.00 17.39 -11.20
N GLN A 254 -0.75 17.12 -11.56
CA GLN A 254 -0.34 15.80 -12.00
C GLN A 254 0.30 15.03 -10.84
N ILE A 255 -0.25 13.86 -10.52
CA ILE A 255 0.37 12.89 -9.61
C ILE A 255 0.98 11.78 -10.46
N ARG A 256 2.23 11.41 -10.18
CA ARG A 256 2.90 10.23 -10.75
C ARG A 256 3.29 9.29 -9.63
N LEU A 257 2.90 8.02 -9.75
CA LEU A 257 3.29 6.96 -8.84
C LEU A 257 4.10 5.91 -9.61
N PHE A 258 5.28 5.56 -9.09
CA PHE A 258 6.24 4.64 -9.73
C PHE A 258 6.58 5.05 -11.17
N GLY A 259 6.59 6.36 -11.45
CA GLY A 259 6.80 6.95 -12.78
C GLY A 259 5.77 6.53 -13.86
N HIS A 260 4.91 5.56 -13.56
CA HIS A 260 4.11 4.80 -14.50
C HIS A 260 2.64 5.20 -14.41
N LEU A 261 2.07 5.18 -13.20
CA LEU A 261 0.67 5.56 -12.97
C LEU A 261 0.61 7.07 -12.89
N ALA A 262 -0.15 7.70 -13.78
CA ALA A 262 -0.31 9.14 -13.80
C ALA A 262 -1.77 9.53 -13.58
N PHE A 263 -2.00 10.56 -12.79
CA PHE A 263 -3.32 11.10 -12.52
C PHE A 263 -3.30 12.60 -12.74
N VAL A 264 -4.32 13.15 -13.37
CA VAL A 264 -4.53 14.60 -13.45
C VAL A 264 -5.77 14.93 -12.66
N VAL A 265 -5.61 15.75 -11.63
CA VAL A 265 -6.69 16.24 -10.78
C VAL A 265 -6.98 17.68 -11.15
N THR A 266 -8.22 17.98 -11.51
CA THR A 266 -8.68 19.34 -11.79
C THR A 266 -9.50 19.83 -10.60
N MET A 267 -9.09 20.92 -9.95
CA MET A 267 -9.88 21.53 -8.87
C MET A 267 -10.80 22.61 -9.47
N PRO A 268 -12.10 22.34 -9.66
CA PRO A 268 -12.99 23.28 -10.32
C PRO A 268 -13.11 24.58 -9.51
N ASN A 269 -13.27 25.72 -10.17
CA ASN A 269 -13.49 27.03 -9.54
C ASN A 269 -12.43 27.43 -8.48
N PHE A 270 -11.22 26.90 -8.61
CA PHE A 270 -10.08 27.23 -7.75
C PHE A 270 -8.86 27.53 -8.62
N GLY A 271 -8.14 28.59 -8.27
CA GLY A 271 -6.91 28.99 -8.93
C GLY A 271 -5.82 29.28 -7.92
N ILE A 272 -4.57 28.97 -8.28
CA ILE A 272 -3.41 29.26 -7.44
C ILE A 272 -2.51 30.27 -8.15
N VAL A 273 -2.15 31.34 -7.43
CA VAL A 273 -1.26 32.40 -7.92
C VAL A 273 0.17 32.05 -7.52
N THR A 274 0.80 31.19 -8.30
CA THR A 274 2.19 30.74 -8.14
C THR A 274 2.71 30.17 -9.45
N ASP A 275 4.04 30.13 -9.59
CA ASP A 275 4.70 29.41 -10.66
C ASP A 275 4.53 27.88 -10.51
N GLU A 276 4.90 27.14 -11.56
CA GLU A 276 4.84 25.68 -11.55
C GLU A 276 5.66 25.11 -10.38
N THR A 277 4.98 24.44 -9.44
CA THR A 277 5.63 23.82 -8.28
C THR A 277 5.64 22.31 -8.45
N VAL A 278 6.81 21.70 -8.31
CA VAL A 278 7.02 20.27 -8.55
C VAL A 278 7.70 19.62 -7.34
N TYR A 279 7.10 18.56 -6.84
CA TYR A 279 7.68 17.63 -5.89
C TYR A 279 8.08 16.35 -6.62
N THR A 280 9.29 15.84 -6.37
CA THR A 280 9.75 14.53 -6.86
C THR A 280 10.45 13.79 -5.73
N LEU A 281 10.20 12.49 -5.63
CA LEU A 281 10.83 11.55 -4.71
C LEU A 281 11.45 10.41 -5.52
N ASP A 282 12.75 10.20 -5.40
CA ASP A 282 13.43 9.01 -5.88
C ASP A 282 13.25 7.88 -4.85
N LEU A 283 12.56 6.81 -5.26
CA LEU A 283 12.23 5.68 -4.40
C LEU A 283 13.43 4.77 -4.13
N LYS A 284 14.53 4.91 -4.88
CA LYS A 284 15.72 4.07 -4.72
C LYS A 284 16.53 4.46 -3.49
N ASN A 285 16.66 5.75 -3.25
CA ASN A 285 17.51 6.31 -2.19
C ASN A 285 16.72 7.19 -1.20
N GLY A 286 15.46 7.50 -1.50
CA GLY A 286 14.61 8.35 -0.66
C GLY A 286 14.89 9.84 -0.80
N ASP A 287 15.74 10.26 -1.76
CA ASP A 287 16.01 11.66 -2.03
C ASP A 287 14.76 12.32 -2.61
N HIS A 288 14.48 13.54 -2.19
CA HIS A 288 13.32 14.28 -2.67
C HIS A 288 13.62 15.77 -2.84
N PHE A 289 12.94 16.38 -3.80
CA PHE A 289 13.12 17.77 -4.20
C PHE A 289 11.74 18.43 -4.31
N LEU A 290 11.66 19.66 -3.82
CA LEU A 290 10.51 20.54 -4.03
C LEU A 290 11.03 21.79 -4.74
N THR A 291 10.72 21.90 -6.03
CA THR A 291 11.07 23.05 -6.86
C THR A 291 9.85 23.97 -6.95
N ARG A 292 10.05 25.26 -6.75
CA ARG A 292 9.05 26.31 -6.89
C ARG A 292 9.46 27.27 -7.99
#